data_AF-A0A9N9I919-F1
#
_entry.id   AF-A0A9N9I919-F1
#
_cell.length_a   1.000
_cell.length_b   1.000
_cell.length_c   1.000
_cell.angle_alpha   90.00
_cell.angle_beta   90.00
_cell.angle_gamma   90.00
#
_symmetry.space_group_name_H-M   'P 1'
#
loop_
_entity.id
_entity.type
_entity.pdbx_description
1 polymer ?
#
loop_
_entity_poly.entity_id
_entity_poly.type
_entity_poly.pdbx_seq_one_letter_code
_entity_poly.pdbx_strand_id
1 'polypeptide(L)'
;TVSESSTENTEKLKEKIKELEHGILESKSNYNNFVILLECTEHKSPKVIHAAIHALYRSFLPLLARGELQKPKGPTGNDDKVTIVIWLRENYIRYVNKLCSLLRHEEPGLQVPSLNILLELLKVESSYLSTSSGVHHFSNNHFYRVVEGLIDNENFSEQLKTEFVKKYFNIYDDLRFYFLKDASKIINLAMDSGKPKDKSGPISKKKRTEEIPDVRLNNLMENTFAILEKLQTMPT
;
A
#
# COMPACT_ATOMS: atom_id res chain seq x y z
N THR A 1 36.00 9.46 4.02
CA THR A 1 36.21 8.03 3.75
C THR A 1 35.00 7.14 4.06
N VAL A 2 34.45 7.06 5.29
CA VAL A 2 33.27 6.19 5.58
C VAL A 2 31.95 6.73 4.96
N SER A 3 31.78 8.06 4.88
CA SER A 3 30.64 8.72 4.25
C SER A 3 30.66 8.64 2.71
N GLU A 4 31.84 8.62 2.09
CA GLU A 4 32.01 8.48 0.64
C GLU A 4 31.70 7.05 0.18
N SER A 5 32.18 6.03 0.90
CA SER A 5 31.94 4.63 0.50
C SER A 5 30.48 4.19 0.60
N SER A 6 29.74 4.70 1.60
CA SER A 6 28.30 4.44 1.76
C SER A 6 27.46 5.15 0.70
N THR A 7 27.88 6.35 0.28
CA THR A 7 27.23 7.09 -0.81
C THR A 7 27.48 6.42 -2.16
N GLU A 8 28.72 6.00 -2.43
CA GLU A 8 29.10 5.29 -3.66
C GLU A 8 28.34 3.96 -3.80
N ASN A 9 28.19 3.20 -2.70
CA ASN A 9 27.38 1.99 -2.69
C ASN A 9 25.89 2.25 -2.95
N THR A 10 25.36 3.37 -2.45
CA THR A 10 23.97 3.77 -2.70
C THR A 10 23.72 4.09 -4.17
N GLU A 11 24.65 4.78 -4.83
CA GLU A 11 24.53 5.10 -6.25
C GLU A 11 24.62 3.84 -7.13
N LYS A 12 25.57 2.94 -6.85
CA LYS A 12 25.65 1.63 -7.53
C LYS A 12 24.36 0.83 -7.41
N LEU A 13 23.74 0.83 -6.23
CA LEU A 13 22.44 0.16 -6.03
C LEU A 13 21.31 0.81 -6.85
N LYS A 14 21.29 2.15 -6.93
CA LYS A 14 20.30 2.87 -7.76
C LYS A 14 20.49 2.60 -9.25
N GLU A 15 21.72 2.48 -9.73
CA GLU A 15 22.01 2.06 -11.10
C GLU A 15 21.50 0.64 -11.36
N LYS A 16 21.80 -0.30 -10.46
CA LYS A 16 21.28 -1.66 -10.54
C LYS A 16 19.75 -1.72 -10.54
N ILE A 17 19.07 -0.89 -9.75
CA ILE A 17 17.60 -0.78 -9.77
C ILE A 17 17.09 -0.38 -11.16
N LYS A 18 17.76 0.56 -11.84
CA LYS A 18 17.40 0.97 -13.20
C LYS A 18 17.59 -0.15 -14.21
N GLU A 19 18.68 -0.91 -14.10
CA GLU A 19 18.94 -2.07 -14.96
C GLU A 19 17.86 -3.16 -14.77
N LEU A 20 17.50 -3.45 -13.52
CA LEU A 20 16.46 -4.41 -13.19
C LEU A 20 15.10 -3.98 -13.74
N GLU A 21 14.74 -2.70 -13.59
CA GLU A 21 13.52 -2.11 -14.16
C GLU A 21 13.51 -2.26 -15.68
N HIS A 22 14.60 -1.87 -16.34
CA HIS A 22 14.71 -1.97 -17.79
C HIS A 22 14.52 -3.41 -18.27
N GLY A 23 15.19 -4.37 -17.63
CA GLY A 23 15.05 -5.78 -17.97
C GLY A 23 13.61 -6.29 -17.87
N ILE A 24 12.85 -5.86 -16.86
CA ILE A 24 11.41 -6.23 -16.71
C ILE A 24 10.58 -5.68 -17.86
N LEU A 25 10.83 -4.43 -18.27
CA LEU A 25 10.09 -3.77 -19.34
C LEU A 25 10.43 -4.35 -20.71
N GLU A 26 11.65 -4.84 -20.90
CA GLU A 26 12.09 -5.47 -22.15
C GLU A 26 11.49 -6.87 -22.37
N SER A 27 11.47 -7.72 -21.32
CA SER A 27 11.08 -9.12 -21.49
C SER A 27 10.41 -9.74 -20.26
N LYS A 28 9.35 -10.53 -20.52
CA LYS A 28 8.69 -11.36 -19.49
C LYS A 28 9.63 -12.40 -18.87
N SER A 29 10.71 -12.80 -19.55
CA SER A 29 11.73 -13.70 -19.00
C SER A 29 12.44 -13.11 -17.78
N ASN A 30 12.42 -11.78 -17.63
CA ASN A 30 13.11 -11.06 -16.57
C ASN A 30 12.20 -10.75 -15.37
N TYR A 31 10.99 -11.33 -15.30
CA TYR A 31 10.06 -11.08 -14.19
C TYR A 31 10.62 -11.48 -12.82
N ASN A 32 11.62 -12.36 -12.74
CA ASN A 32 12.34 -12.63 -11.50
C ASN A 32 12.95 -11.37 -10.88
N ASN A 33 13.24 -10.33 -11.67
CA ASN A 33 13.74 -9.04 -11.18
C ASN A 33 12.74 -8.32 -10.27
N PHE A 34 11.44 -8.62 -10.33
CA PHE A 34 10.46 -8.07 -9.39
C PHE A 34 10.81 -8.41 -7.94
N VAL A 35 11.29 -9.64 -7.70
CA VAL A 35 11.70 -10.07 -6.35
C VAL A 35 12.90 -9.28 -5.87
N ILE A 36 13.89 -9.08 -6.74
CA ILE A 36 15.11 -8.32 -6.42
C ILE A 36 14.76 -6.85 -6.14
N LEU A 37 13.86 -6.25 -6.92
CA LEU A 37 13.38 -4.90 -6.69
C LEU A 37 12.57 -4.79 -5.38
N LEU A 38 11.76 -5.80 -5.05
CA LEU A 38 11.05 -5.87 -3.75
C LEU A 38 12.04 -5.94 -2.59
N GLU A 39 13.10 -6.74 -2.68
CA GLU A 39 14.17 -6.79 -1.66
C GLU A 39 14.84 -5.43 -1.48
N CYS A 40 15.03 -4.67 -2.55
CA CYS A 40 15.59 -3.32 -2.49
C CYS A 40 14.70 -2.33 -1.71
N THR A 41 13.40 -2.60 -1.58
CA THR A 41 12.50 -1.80 -0.72
C THR A 41 12.69 -2.04 0.78
N GLU A 42 13.45 -3.06 1.16
CA GLU A 42 13.82 -3.36 2.55
C GLU A 42 15.20 -2.78 2.94
N HIS A 43 15.82 -2.02 2.04
CA HIS A 43 17.13 -1.44 2.27
C HIS A 43 17.09 -0.29 3.30
N LYS A 44 18.15 -0.11 4.10
CA LYS A 44 18.18 0.93 5.16
C LYS A 44 18.22 2.37 4.64
N SER A 45 18.73 2.57 3.43
CA SER A 45 18.83 3.90 2.81
C SER A 45 17.50 4.29 2.16
N PRO A 46 16.85 5.39 2.59
CA PRO A 46 15.62 5.88 1.98
C PRO A 46 15.76 6.16 0.49
N LYS A 47 16.95 6.57 0.03
CA LYS A 47 17.20 6.81 -1.40
C LYS A 47 17.07 5.54 -2.24
N VAL A 48 17.50 4.39 -1.70
CA VAL A 48 17.38 3.09 -2.36
C VAL A 48 15.93 2.63 -2.35
N ILE A 49 15.24 2.74 -1.21
CA ILE A 49 13.81 2.41 -1.10
C ILE A 49 13.02 3.24 -2.12
N HIS A 50 13.23 4.56 -2.13
CA HIS A 50 12.56 5.48 -3.04
C HIS A 50 12.79 5.09 -4.51
N ALA A 51 14.03 4.77 -4.90
CA ALA A 51 14.32 4.31 -6.25
C ALA A 51 13.58 2.98 -6.58
N ALA A 52 13.60 2.02 -5.65
CA ALA A 52 13.00 0.71 -5.83
C ALA A 52 11.46 0.78 -5.96
N ILE A 53 10.77 1.55 -5.09
CA ILE A 53 9.31 1.66 -5.18
C ILE A 53 8.86 2.31 -6.48
N HIS A 54 9.64 3.25 -7.03
CA HIS A 54 9.32 3.89 -8.31
C HIS A 54 9.63 2.99 -9.51
N ALA A 55 10.68 2.17 -9.45
CA ALA A 55 10.96 1.16 -10.46
C ALA A 55 9.86 0.08 -10.50
N LEU A 56 9.42 -0.39 -9.33
CA LEU A 56 8.29 -1.32 -9.20
C LEU A 56 6.99 -0.70 -9.72
N TYR A 57 6.73 0.58 -9.41
CA TYR A 57 5.56 1.29 -9.93
C TYR A 57 5.52 1.27 -11.46
N ARG A 58 6.60 1.71 -12.11
CA ARG A 58 6.70 1.76 -13.58
C ARG A 58 6.61 0.37 -14.22
N SER A 59 7.08 -0.66 -13.52
CA SER A 59 7.03 -2.05 -13.99
C SER A 59 5.64 -2.70 -13.83
N PHE A 60 4.96 -2.47 -12.71
CA PHE A 60 3.64 -3.05 -12.45
C PHE A 60 2.49 -2.29 -13.11
N LEU A 61 2.59 -0.97 -13.28
CA LEU A 61 1.51 -0.13 -13.79
C LEU A 61 0.96 -0.60 -15.16
N PRO A 62 1.80 -0.93 -16.17
CA PRO A 62 1.31 -1.46 -17.44
C PRO A 62 0.63 -2.82 -17.31
N LEU A 63 1.14 -3.70 -16.42
CA LEU A 63 0.55 -5.02 -16.17
C LEU A 63 -0.83 -4.88 -15.52
N LEU A 64 -0.96 -3.95 -14.57
CA LEU A 64 -2.22 -3.64 -13.90
C LEU A 64 -3.26 -3.09 -14.91
N ALA A 65 -2.85 -2.13 -15.75
CA ALA A 65 -3.71 -1.52 -16.75
C ALA A 65 -4.22 -2.52 -17.81
N ARG A 66 -3.43 -3.56 -18.12
CA ARG A 66 -3.82 -4.65 -19.04
C ARG A 66 -4.60 -5.78 -18.36
N GLY A 67 -4.81 -5.71 -17.04
CA GLY A 67 -5.50 -6.76 -16.29
C GLY A 67 -4.66 -8.02 -16.03
N GLU A 68 -3.35 -7.99 -16.32
CA GLU A 68 -2.46 -9.15 -16.14
C GLU A 68 -2.20 -9.51 -14.66
N LEU A 69 -2.67 -8.66 -13.74
CA LEU A 69 -2.58 -8.88 -12.29
C LEU A 69 -3.92 -9.32 -11.66
N GLN A 70 -4.95 -9.53 -12.49
CA GLN A 70 -6.26 -9.97 -12.02
C GLN A 70 -6.28 -11.46 -11.68
N LYS A 71 -7.21 -11.85 -10.80
CA LYS A 71 -7.37 -13.26 -10.45
C LYS A 71 -7.80 -14.01 -11.72
N PRO A 72 -7.12 -15.10 -12.11
CA PRO A 72 -7.52 -15.90 -13.26
C PRO A 72 -8.98 -16.36 -13.14
N LYS A 73 -9.73 -16.29 -14.24
CA LYS A 73 -11.10 -16.82 -14.33
C LYS A 73 -11.02 -18.28 -14.78
N GLY A 74 -11.50 -19.22 -13.97
CA GLY A 74 -11.54 -20.65 -14.30
C GLY A 74 -10.73 -21.53 -13.34
N PRO A 75 -10.76 -22.87 -13.51
CA PRO A 75 -10.01 -23.79 -12.68
C PRO A 75 -8.50 -23.55 -12.83
N THR A 76 -7.80 -23.44 -11.71
CA THR A 76 -6.34 -23.36 -11.63
C THR A 76 -5.74 -24.73 -11.96
N GLY A 77 -5.77 -25.12 -13.23
CA GLY A 77 -5.00 -26.27 -13.72
C GLY A 77 -3.50 -25.96 -13.73
N ASN A 78 -2.68 -26.99 -13.96
CA ASN A 78 -1.22 -26.88 -14.17
C ASN A 78 -0.88 -26.20 -15.52
N ASP A 79 -1.43 -25.02 -15.79
CA ASP A 79 -0.99 -24.18 -16.91
C ASP A 79 0.09 -23.22 -16.39
N ASP A 80 1.29 -23.33 -16.95
CA ASP A 80 2.43 -22.47 -16.62
C ASP A 80 2.08 -20.98 -16.71
N LYS A 81 1.20 -20.59 -17.63
CA LYS A 81 0.73 -19.20 -17.75
C LYS A 81 -0.09 -18.76 -16.54
N VAL A 82 -0.98 -19.62 -16.06
CA VAL A 82 -1.80 -19.35 -14.86
C VAL A 82 -0.90 -19.22 -13.64
N THR A 83 0.10 -20.09 -13.50
CA THR A 83 1.10 -20.03 -12.44
C THR A 83 1.85 -18.70 -12.44
N ILE A 84 2.32 -18.24 -13.61
CA ILE A 84 3.01 -16.94 -13.74
C ILE A 84 2.10 -15.78 -13.33
N VAL A 85 0.83 -15.78 -13.75
CA VAL A 85 -0.14 -14.72 -13.39
C VAL A 85 -0.39 -14.68 -11.89
N ILE A 86 -0.57 -15.84 -11.25
CA ILE A 86 -0.73 -15.94 -9.78
C ILE A 86 0.51 -15.38 -9.09
N TRP A 87 1.69 -15.80 -9.52
CA TRP A 87 2.95 -15.34 -8.95
C TRP A 87 3.15 -13.82 -9.12
N LEU A 88 2.84 -13.25 -10.29
CA LEU A 88 2.90 -11.80 -10.52
C LEU A 88 1.93 -11.04 -9.61
N ARG A 89 0.71 -11.56 -9.46
CA ARG A 89 -0.29 -11.00 -8.56
C ARG A 89 0.17 -11.03 -7.11
N GLU A 90 0.79 -12.12 -6.66
CA GLU A 90 1.35 -12.22 -5.31
C GLU A 90 2.44 -11.17 -5.06
N ASN A 91 3.36 -10.99 -6.02
CA ASN A 91 4.40 -9.96 -5.92
C ASN A 91 3.82 -8.54 -5.96
N TYR A 92 2.78 -8.30 -6.76
CA TYR A 92 2.05 -7.03 -6.75
C TYR A 92 1.37 -6.77 -5.39
N ILE A 93 0.76 -7.79 -4.78
CA ILE A 93 0.18 -7.66 -3.43
C ILE A 93 1.27 -7.35 -2.39
N ARG A 94 2.44 -7.99 -2.48
CA ARG A 94 3.60 -7.68 -1.61
C ARG A 94 4.02 -6.22 -1.79
N TYR A 95 4.09 -5.75 -3.03
CA TYR A 95 4.42 -4.36 -3.35
C TYR A 95 3.42 -3.36 -2.76
N VAL A 96 2.11 -3.58 -2.95
CA VAL A 96 1.06 -2.71 -2.37
C VAL A 96 1.14 -2.70 -0.85
N ASN A 97 1.33 -3.87 -0.21
CA ASN A 97 1.50 -3.94 1.24
C ASN A 97 2.75 -3.19 1.71
N LYS A 98 3.84 -3.26 0.95
CA LYS A 98 5.05 -2.50 1.25
C LYS A 98 4.79 -1.00 1.20
N LEU A 99 4.13 -0.50 0.16
CA LEU A 99 3.76 0.92 0.06
C LEU A 99 2.87 1.35 1.23
N CYS A 100 1.88 0.53 1.62
CA CYS A 100 1.05 0.82 2.79
C CYS A 100 1.90 0.89 4.08
N SER A 101 2.89 0.01 4.24
CA SER A 101 3.80 0.08 5.39
C SER A 101 4.67 1.33 5.38
N LEU A 102 5.04 1.82 4.19
CA LEU A 102 5.85 3.02 4.03
C LEU A 102 5.09 4.31 4.35
N LEU A 103 3.76 4.29 4.37
CA LEU A 103 2.96 5.41 4.90
C LEU A 103 3.29 5.70 6.36
N ARG A 104 3.71 4.67 7.11
CA ARG A 104 4.04 4.73 8.55
C ARG A 104 5.53 4.83 8.83
N HIS A 105 6.34 4.99 7.79
CA HIS A 105 7.79 5.02 7.92
C HIS A 105 8.23 6.33 8.60
N GLU A 106 9.28 6.28 9.43
CA GLU A 106 9.80 7.45 10.13
C GLU A 106 10.29 8.56 9.18
N GLU A 107 10.90 8.18 8.05
CA GLU A 107 11.33 9.09 6.98
C GLU A 107 10.13 9.66 6.19
N PRO A 108 9.79 10.97 6.34
CA PRO A 108 8.63 11.57 5.66
C PRO A 108 8.78 11.57 4.13
N GLY A 109 10.03 11.61 3.64
CA GLY A 109 10.35 11.54 2.21
C GLY A 109 9.91 10.25 1.52
N LEU A 110 9.55 9.20 2.26
CA LEU A 110 9.01 7.96 1.72
C LEU A 110 7.48 7.89 1.78
N GLN A 111 6.85 8.62 2.71
CA GLN A 111 5.41 8.58 2.93
C GLN A 111 4.63 9.15 1.74
N VAL A 112 4.96 10.38 1.34
CA VAL A 112 4.25 11.10 0.26
C VAL A 112 4.37 10.38 -1.09
N PRO A 113 5.57 9.94 -1.55
CA PRO A 113 5.67 9.13 -2.76
C PRO A 113 4.88 7.83 -2.69
N SER A 114 4.87 7.16 -1.53
CA SER A 114 4.11 5.91 -1.35
C SER A 114 2.61 6.13 -1.48
N LEU A 115 2.07 7.20 -0.87
CA LEU A 115 0.67 7.57 -1.01
C LEU A 115 0.31 7.86 -2.48
N ASN A 116 1.12 8.67 -3.16
CA ASN A 116 0.89 9.05 -4.54
C ASN A 116 0.86 7.82 -5.46
N ILE A 117 1.79 6.89 -5.26
CA ILE A 117 1.80 5.62 -5.99
C ILE A 117 0.55 4.79 -5.68
N LEU A 118 0.17 4.63 -4.40
CA LEU A 118 -1.01 3.86 -3.99
C LEU A 118 -2.30 4.39 -4.66
N LEU A 119 -2.51 5.70 -4.66
CA LEU A 119 -3.71 6.29 -5.24
C LEU A 119 -3.74 6.25 -6.77
N GLU A 120 -2.59 6.33 -7.44
CA GLU A 120 -2.52 6.08 -8.89
C GLU A 120 -2.80 4.60 -9.23
N LEU A 121 -2.24 3.66 -8.46
CA LEU A 121 -2.55 2.23 -8.63
C LEU A 121 -4.05 1.94 -8.39
N LEU A 122 -4.64 2.53 -7.35
CA LEU A 122 -6.07 2.44 -7.07
C LEU A 122 -6.91 2.92 -8.25
N LYS A 123 -6.56 4.08 -8.82
CA LYS A 123 -7.24 4.66 -9.97
C LYS A 123 -7.17 3.75 -11.20
N VAL A 124 -5.98 3.23 -11.52
CA VAL A 124 -5.80 2.32 -12.67
C VAL A 124 -6.56 1.00 -12.45
N GLU A 125 -6.47 0.43 -11.25
CA GLU A 125 -7.18 -0.81 -10.91
C GLU A 125 -8.71 -0.63 -11.02
N SER A 126 -9.24 0.43 -10.44
CA SER A 126 -10.68 0.75 -10.48
C SER A 126 -11.16 1.03 -11.91
N SER A 127 -10.35 1.73 -12.72
CA SER A 127 -10.65 2.01 -14.13
C SER A 127 -10.68 0.73 -14.97
N TYR A 128 -9.70 -0.17 -14.78
CA TYR A 128 -9.69 -1.46 -15.44
C TYR A 128 -10.92 -2.29 -15.09
N LEU A 129 -11.25 -2.40 -13.79
CA LEU A 129 -12.39 -3.20 -13.34
C LEU A 129 -13.73 -2.61 -13.82
N SER A 130 -13.84 -1.29 -13.87
CA SER A 130 -15.01 -0.62 -14.42
C SER A 130 -15.18 -0.93 -15.90
N THR A 131 -14.10 -0.81 -16.68
CA THR A 131 -14.10 -1.12 -18.11
C THR A 131 -14.40 -2.60 -18.37
N SER A 132 -13.80 -3.51 -17.59
CA SER A 132 -13.98 -4.95 -17.78
C SER A 132 -15.36 -5.45 -17.39
N SER A 133 -16.06 -4.77 -16.48
CA SER A 133 -17.40 -5.17 -16.01
C SER A 133 -18.54 -4.42 -16.69
N GLY A 134 -18.26 -3.27 -17.32
CA GLY A 134 -19.26 -2.40 -17.93
C GLY A 134 -20.03 -1.54 -16.93
N VAL A 135 -19.68 -1.60 -15.63
CA VAL A 135 -20.30 -0.81 -14.56
C VAL A 135 -19.21 -0.17 -13.71
N HIS A 136 -19.50 0.96 -13.06
CA HIS A 136 -18.54 1.62 -12.19
C HIS A 136 -18.07 0.68 -11.05
N HIS A 137 -16.76 0.56 -10.87
CA HIS A 137 -16.13 -0.29 -9.87
C HIS A 137 -15.01 0.45 -9.14
N PHE A 138 -15.18 0.65 -7.83
CA PHE A 138 -14.15 1.19 -6.95
C PHE A 138 -13.44 0.06 -6.21
N SER A 139 -12.11 -0.02 -6.34
CA SER A 139 -11.28 -1.07 -5.73
C SER A 139 -11.11 -0.89 -4.22
N ASN A 140 -12.19 -1.02 -3.46
CA ASN A 140 -12.16 -0.71 -2.02
C ASN A 140 -11.23 -1.62 -1.21
N ASN A 141 -10.97 -2.85 -1.65
CA ASN A 141 -10.00 -3.71 -0.96
C ASN A 141 -8.58 -3.11 -0.98
N HIS A 142 -8.24 -2.37 -2.02
CA HIS A 142 -7.01 -1.60 -2.11
C HIS A 142 -7.10 -0.39 -1.18
N PHE A 143 -8.14 0.44 -1.35
CA PHE A 143 -8.26 1.69 -0.62
C PHE A 143 -8.39 1.49 0.89
N TYR A 144 -9.09 0.45 1.36
CA TYR A 144 -9.14 0.07 2.77
C TYR A 144 -7.75 -0.03 3.41
N ARG A 145 -6.78 -0.62 2.70
CA ARG A 145 -5.39 -0.75 3.20
C ARG A 145 -4.66 0.58 3.23
N VAL A 146 -5.00 1.50 2.31
CA VAL A 146 -4.49 2.88 2.32
C VAL A 146 -5.06 3.63 3.52
N VAL A 147 -6.38 3.53 3.74
CA VAL A 147 -7.06 4.14 4.90
C VAL A 147 -6.43 3.63 6.18
N GLU A 148 -6.29 2.31 6.35
CA GLU A 148 -5.63 1.70 7.50
C GLU A 148 -4.19 2.22 7.68
N GLY A 149 -3.39 2.27 6.62
CA GLY A 149 -2.02 2.80 6.69
C GLY A 149 -1.93 4.31 6.99
N LEU A 150 -2.98 5.09 6.70
CA LEU A 150 -3.06 6.51 7.04
C LEU A 150 -3.48 6.74 8.50
N ILE A 151 -4.51 6.05 8.97
CA ILE A 151 -5.08 6.29 10.30
C ILE A 151 -4.36 5.51 11.40
N ASP A 152 -3.78 4.34 11.08
CA ASP A 152 -2.97 3.54 12.00
C ASP A 152 -1.48 3.92 11.86
N ASN A 153 -1.20 5.22 11.83
CA ASN A 153 0.11 5.80 11.53
C ASN A 153 0.68 6.58 12.71
N GLU A 154 1.70 6.02 13.37
CA GLU A 154 2.40 6.67 14.49
C GLU A 154 3.31 7.83 14.04
N ASN A 155 3.70 7.84 12.76
CA ASN A 155 4.61 8.82 12.17
C ASN A 155 3.86 9.74 11.20
N PHE A 156 2.59 10.06 11.45
CA PHE A 156 1.74 10.76 10.48
C PHE A 156 2.22 12.19 10.21
N SER A 157 3.00 12.37 9.14
CA SER A 157 3.62 13.67 8.85
C SER A 157 2.60 14.69 8.31
N GLU A 158 2.83 15.97 8.63
CA GLU A 158 2.02 17.07 8.09
C GLU A 158 2.05 17.12 6.55
N GLN A 159 3.16 16.74 5.94
CA GLN A 159 3.31 16.65 4.49
C GLN A 159 2.41 15.56 3.90
N LEU A 160 2.39 14.36 4.51
CA LEU A 160 1.52 13.27 4.08
C LEU A 160 0.04 13.64 4.21
N LYS A 161 -0.34 14.19 5.37
CA LYS A 161 -1.72 14.66 5.61
C LYS A 161 -2.14 15.72 4.59
N THR A 162 -1.28 16.72 4.36
CA THR A 162 -1.55 17.80 3.43
C THR A 162 -1.70 17.28 2.00
N GLU A 163 -0.82 16.39 1.55
CA GLU A 163 -0.91 15.77 0.22
C GLU A 163 -2.22 15.00 0.07
N PHE A 164 -2.55 14.13 1.03
CA PHE A 164 -3.81 13.35 0.99
C PHE A 164 -5.02 14.26 0.93
N VAL A 165 -5.11 15.22 1.85
CA VAL A 165 -6.29 16.08 2.01
C VAL A 165 -6.50 16.97 0.79
N LYS A 166 -5.46 17.71 0.38
CA LYS A 166 -5.60 18.75 -0.64
C LYS A 166 -5.74 18.18 -2.04
N LYS A 167 -5.02 17.12 -2.37
CA LYS A 167 -4.95 16.59 -3.74
C LYS A 167 -5.98 15.50 -4.01
N TYR A 168 -6.46 14.82 -2.97
CA TYR A 168 -7.31 13.65 -3.13
C TYR A 168 -8.61 13.76 -2.33
N PHE A 169 -8.53 13.81 -1.00
CA PHE A 169 -9.71 13.72 -0.13
C PHE A 169 -10.75 14.81 -0.45
N ASN A 170 -10.35 16.08 -0.56
CA ASN A 170 -11.29 17.16 -0.88
C ASN A 170 -11.66 17.25 -2.37
N ILE A 171 -11.06 16.43 -3.24
CA ILE A 171 -11.27 16.48 -4.69
C ILE A 171 -12.25 15.41 -5.17
N TYR A 172 -12.21 14.21 -4.57
CA TYR A 172 -12.97 13.06 -5.06
C TYR A 172 -14.00 12.58 -4.03
N ASP A 173 -15.28 12.51 -4.43
CA ASP A 173 -16.40 12.09 -3.57
C ASP A 173 -16.33 10.61 -3.15
N ASP A 174 -15.93 9.74 -4.08
CA ASP A 174 -15.77 8.31 -3.84
C ASP A 174 -14.71 8.04 -2.77
N LEU A 175 -13.55 8.71 -2.83
CA LEU A 175 -12.53 8.64 -1.79
C LEU A 175 -13.07 9.08 -0.43
N ARG A 176 -13.84 10.17 -0.36
CA ARG A 176 -14.45 10.63 0.90
C ARG A 176 -15.42 9.61 1.47
N PHE A 177 -16.34 9.13 0.63
CA PHE A 177 -17.33 8.14 1.03
C PHE A 177 -16.67 6.87 1.57
N TYR A 178 -15.73 6.30 0.82
CA TYR A 178 -15.06 5.06 1.23
C TYR A 178 -14.11 5.27 2.40
N PHE A 179 -13.46 6.43 2.53
CA PHE A 179 -12.61 6.75 3.69
C PHE A 179 -13.44 6.76 4.97
N LEU A 180 -14.57 7.47 4.99
CA LEU A 180 -15.44 7.54 6.17
C LEU A 180 -15.96 6.16 6.56
N LYS A 181 -16.40 5.38 5.57
CA LYS A 181 -16.88 4.02 5.75
C LYS A 181 -15.80 3.09 6.32
N ASP A 182 -14.62 3.10 5.74
CA ASP A 182 -13.53 2.19 6.12
C ASP A 182 -12.88 2.61 7.44
N ALA A 183 -12.69 3.91 7.68
CA ALA A 183 -12.20 4.43 8.96
C ALA A 183 -13.14 4.03 10.10
N SER A 184 -14.46 4.21 9.93
CA SER A 184 -15.46 3.76 10.91
C SER A 184 -15.34 2.25 11.17
N LYS A 185 -15.21 1.44 10.12
CA LYS A 185 -15.04 -0.01 10.24
C LYS A 185 -13.76 -0.37 11.02
N ILE A 186 -12.63 0.25 10.71
CA ILE A 186 -11.34 -0.01 11.37
C ILE A 186 -11.41 0.35 12.86
N ILE A 187 -11.94 1.54 13.19
CA ILE A 187 -12.09 2.00 14.57
C ILE A 187 -13.02 1.08 15.37
N ASN A 188 -14.16 0.69 14.80
CA ASN A 188 -15.09 -0.24 15.45
C ASN A 188 -14.44 -1.60 15.76
N LEU A 189 -13.66 -2.15 14.82
CA LEU A 189 -12.92 -3.39 15.03
C LEU A 189 -11.88 -3.25 16.15
N ALA A 190 -11.20 -2.11 16.24
CA ALA A 190 -10.26 -1.83 17.33
C ALA A 190 -10.98 -1.74 18.70
N MET A 191 -12.10 -1.02 18.77
CA MET A 191 -12.92 -0.91 20.00
C MET A 191 -13.44 -2.27 20.48
N ASP A 192 -13.93 -3.12 19.58
CA ASP A 192 -14.44 -4.44 19.94
C ASP A 192 -13.34 -5.44 20.31
N SER A 193 -12.11 -5.24 19.83
CA SER A 193 -10.96 -6.06 20.20
C SER A 193 -10.48 -5.82 21.64
N GLY A 194 -10.75 -4.64 22.19
CA GLY A 194 -10.43 -4.25 23.58
C GLY A 194 -11.47 -4.67 24.62
N LYS A 195 -12.68 -5.08 24.21
CA LYS A 195 -13.69 -5.59 25.13
C LYS A 195 -13.29 -7.00 25.62
N PRO A 196 -13.29 -7.27 26.93
CA PRO A 196 -13.12 -8.63 27.43
C PRO A 196 -14.22 -9.49 26.81
N LYS A 197 -13.83 -10.55 26.10
CA LYS A 197 -14.80 -11.53 25.62
C LYS A 197 -15.37 -12.23 26.84
N ASP A 198 -16.64 -11.99 27.17
CA ASP A 198 -17.42 -12.87 28.02
C ASP A 198 -17.46 -14.25 27.36
N LYS A 199 -16.48 -15.09 27.70
CA LYS A 199 -16.42 -16.49 27.30
C LYS A 199 -16.03 -17.31 28.53
N SER A 200 -17.07 -17.80 29.19
CA SER A 200 -17.02 -19.05 29.96
C SER A 200 -16.44 -20.17 29.09
N GLY A 201 -15.16 -20.51 29.27
CA GLY A 201 -14.50 -21.65 28.62
C GLY A 201 -12.98 -21.63 28.76
N PRO A 202 -12.28 -22.79 28.77
CA PRO A 202 -10.92 -22.89 29.31
C PRO A 202 -9.87 -22.26 28.38
N ILE A 203 -8.96 -21.52 29.00
CA ILE A 203 -7.92 -20.69 28.37
C ILE A 203 -6.75 -21.56 27.87
N SER A 204 -6.50 -21.54 26.57
CA SER A 204 -5.22 -21.93 25.95
C SER A 204 -4.38 -20.67 25.74
N LYS A 205 -3.27 -20.56 26.47
CA LYS A 205 -2.34 -19.43 26.43
C LYS A 205 -1.54 -19.46 25.12
N LYS A 206 -1.88 -18.59 24.17
CA LYS A 206 -0.96 -18.18 23.10
C LYS A 206 -0.64 -16.69 23.28
N LYS A 207 0.64 -16.42 23.52
CA LYS A 207 1.24 -15.12 23.84
C LYS A 207 0.86 -14.09 22.77
N ARG A 208 -0.11 -13.21 23.08
CA ARG A 208 -0.43 -11.99 22.33
C ARG A 208 0.57 -10.92 22.76
N THR A 209 1.22 -10.27 21.81
CA THR A 209 2.02 -9.07 22.06
C THR A 209 1.07 -7.99 22.57
N GLU A 210 1.31 -7.53 23.80
CA GLU A 210 0.48 -6.55 24.53
C GLU A 210 0.81 -5.13 24.03
N GLU A 211 0.31 -4.75 22.85
CA GLU A 211 0.05 -3.33 22.61
C GLU A 211 -1.22 -2.96 23.38
N ILE A 212 -1.11 -1.97 24.27
CA ILE A 212 -2.23 -1.51 25.09
C ILE A 212 -3.30 -0.99 24.11
N PRO A 213 -4.51 -1.58 24.05
CA PRO A 213 -5.55 -1.25 23.09
C PRO A 213 -5.86 0.26 23.01
N ASP A 214 -5.64 0.98 24.10
CA ASP A 214 -5.87 2.42 24.21
C ASP A 214 -4.93 3.25 23.33
N VAL A 215 -3.64 2.88 23.20
CA VAL A 215 -2.68 3.67 22.40
C VAL A 215 -3.01 3.61 20.92
N ARG A 216 -3.23 2.40 20.41
CA ARG A 216 -3.62 2.21 19.00
C ARG A 216 -4.96 2.88 18.71
N LEU A 217 -5.95 2.72 19.58
CA LEU A 217 -7.25 3.36 19.39
C LEU A 217 -7.13 4.89 19.36
N ASN A 218 -6.32 5.47 20.25
CA ASN A 218 -6.04 6.90 20.25
C ASN A 218 -5.43 7.36 18.92
N ASN A 219 -4.42 6.66 18.41
CA ASN A 219 -3.78 6.98 17.12
C ASN A 219 -4.81 6.95 15.97
N LEU A 220 -5.63 5.89 15.92
CA LEU A 220 -6.69 5.75 14.90
C LEU A 220 -7.65 6.96 14.94
N MET A 221 -8.09 7.34 16.14
CA MET A 221 -9.02 8.45 16.33
C MET A 221 -8.36 9.79 15.99
N GLU A 222 -7.18 10.07 16.53
CA GLU A 222 -6.46 11.33 16.34
C GLU A 222 -6.16 11.59 14.86
N ASN A 223 -5.60 10.60 14.15
CA ASN A 223 -5.29 10.72 12.72
C ASN A 223 -6.56 10.88 11.88
N THR A 224 -7.64 10.16 12.22
CA THR A 224 -8.93 10.31 11.55
C THR A 224 -9.47 11.73 11.75
N PHE A 225 -9.50 12.23 12.99
CA PHE A 225 -9.94 13.59 13.27
C PHE A 225 -9.08 14.65 12.58
N ALA A 226 -7.76 14.47 12.54
CA ALA A 226 -6.84 15.39 11.87
C ALA A 226 -7.12 15.50 10.37
N ILE A 227 -7.55 14.42 9.71
CA ILE A 227 -8.00 14.44 8.31
C ILE A 227 -9.37 15.13 8.20
N LEU A 228 -10.32 14.75 9.05
CA LEU A 228 -11.70 15.27 9.02
C LEU A 228 -11.81 16.76 9.35
N GLU A 229 -10.92 17.29 10.18
CA GLU A 229 -10.86 18.72 10.49
C GLU A 229 -10.59 19.58 9.23
N LYS A 230 -10.00 18.97 8.19
CA LYS A 230 -9.73 19.63 6.91
C LYS A 230 -10.73 19.28 5.81
N LEU A 231 -11.81 18.57 6.14
CA LEU A 231 -12.90 18.26 5.21
C LEU A 231 -13.63 19.55 4.81
N GLN A 232 -13.71 19.82 3.51
CA GLN A 232 -14.36 21.04 3.01
C GLN A 232 -15.84 20.84 2.69
N THR A 233 -16.20 19.67 2.16
CA THR A 233 -17.58 19.35 1.77
C THR A 233 -17.88 17.87 2.06
N MET A 234 -19.10 17.59 2.51
CA MET A 234 -19.56 16.21 2.67
C MET A 234 -19.70 15.53 1.29
N PRO A 235 -19.44 14.23 1.18
CA PRO A 235 -19.70 13.49 -0.06
C PRO A 235 -21.19 13.57 -0.40
N THR A 236 -21.51 13.98 -1.62
CA THR A 236 -22.87 14.08 -2.16
C THR A 236 -23.30 12.85 -2.93
#